data_AF-W5PHE3-F1
#
_entry.id   AF-W5PHE3-F1
#
_cell.length_a   1.000
_cell.length_b   1.000
_cell.length_c   1.000
_cell.angle_alpha   90.00
_cell.angle_beta   90.00
_cell.angle_gamma   90.00
#
_symmetry.space_group_name_H-M   'P 1'
#
loop_
_entity.id
_entity.type
_entity.pdbx_description
1 polymer ?
#
loop_
_entity_poly.entity_id
_entity_poly.type
_entity_poly.pdbx_seq_one_letter_code
_entity_poly.pdbx_strand_id
1 'polypeptide(L)'
;MPAEGTGVRFYLLLFLSVATRGPHAAGTLSVDKFRKEETCAPYLSFLPRSCKEIKERCHKAGDGLYQLRTENGVVYQTFCDMTSGGGGWTLVASVHENNMR
;
A
#
# COMPACT_ATOMS: atom_id res chain seq x y z
N MET A 1 -19.14 8.30 76.86
CA MET A 1 -17.85 9.01 77.03
C MET A 1 -16.74 7.96 76.95
N PRO A 2 -15.51 8.27 76.49
CA PRO A 2 -15.05 9.01 75.29
C PRO A 2 -14.32 8.04 74.29
N ALA A 3 -14.35 8.30 72.97
CA ALA A 3 -13.28 8.84 72.11
C ALA A 3 -12.21 7.84 71.61
N GLU A 4 -12.20 7.55 70.30
CA GLU A 4 -11.00 7.42 69.44
C GLU A 4 -11.42 7.17 67.97
N GLY A 5 -10.69 7.73 66.99
CA GLY A 5 -10.80 7.31 65.57
C GLY A 5 -10.87 8.38 64.48
N THR A 6 -10.23 9.54 64.64
CA THR A 6 -9.91 10.47 63.56
C THR A 6 -8.84 9.85 62.62
N GLY A 7 -9.25 9.19 61.53
CA GLY A 7 -8.26 8.65 60.58
C GLY A 7 -8.77 8.18 59.23
N VAL A 8 -10.08 8.05 59.02
CA VAL A 8 -10.63 7.47 57.77
C VAL A 8 -11.31 8.52 56.88
N ARG A 9 -11.68 9.69 57.44
CA ARG A 9 -12.50 10.70 56.75
C ARG A 9 -11.74 11.69 55.86
N PHE A 10 -10.41 11.71 55.93
CA PHE A 10 -9.57 12.55 55.05
C PHE A 10 -9.10 11.82 53.78
N TYR A 11 -9.07 10.49 53.77
CA TYR A 11 -8.73 9.70 52.57
C TYR A 11 -9.87 9.64 51.55
N LEU A 12 -11.13 9.77 52.00
CA LEU A 12 -12.29 9.64 51.12
C LEU A 12 -12.60 10.91 50.30
N LEU A 13 -11.93 12.03 50.56
CA LEU A 13 -12.17 13.31 49.86
C LEU A 13 -11.03 13.73 48.91
N LEU A 14 -9.93 12.96 48.82
CA LEU A 14 -8.84 13.21 47.87
C LEU A 14 -8.96 12.44 46.53
N PHE A 15 -10.00 11.63 46.34
CA PHE A 15 -10.24 10.92 45.07
C PHE A 15 -11.37 11.51 44.22
N LEU A 16 -11.90 12.69 44.55
CA LEU A 16 -12.94 13.39 43.77
C LEU A 16 -12.40 14.59 42.97
N SER A 17 -11.12 14.57 42.58
CA SER A 17 -10.60 15.52 41.61
C SER A 17 -9.61 14.83 40.69
N VAL A 18 -10.05 14.53 39.46
CA VAL A 18 -9.39 14.84 38.19
C VAL A 18 -9.75 13.80 37.11
N ALA A 19 -10.62 14.26 36.20
CA ALA A 19 -10.68 13.99 34.77
C ALA A 19 -10.87 12.54 34.27
N THR A 20 -12.12 12.26 33.89
CA THR A 20 -12.50 11.66 32.60
C THR A 20 -11.35 11.31 31.64
N ARG A 21 -10.88 10.07 31.66
CA ARG A 21 -10.25 9.42 30.50
C ARG A 21 -10.55 7.93 30.56
N GLY A 22 -11.67 7.52 29.96
CA GLY A 22 -11.86 6.12 29.61
C GLY A 22 -10.97 5.79 28.40
N PRO A 23 -10.21 4.69 28.43
CA PRO A 23 -9.67 4.08 27.23
C PRO A 23 -10.49 2.82 26.95
N HIS A 24 -11.72 2.98 26.47
CA HIS A 24 -12.49 1.90 25.87
C HIS A 24 -13.00 2.36 24.49
N ALA A 25 -12.05 2.65 23.62
CA ALA A 25 -12.19 2.26 22.23
C ALA A 25 -11.01 1.33 21.99
N ALA A 26 -11.30 0.04 21.86
CA ALA A 26 -10.41 -0.85 21.15
C ALA A 26 -10.13 -0.15 19.82
N GLY A 27 -8.90 0.37 19.68
CA GLY A 27 -8.40 0.78 18.39
C GLY A 27 -8.44 -0.47 17.55
N THR A 28 -9.47 -0.59 16.70
CA THR A 28 -9.41 -1.47 15.55
C THR A 28 -8.07 -1.21 14.92
N LEU A 29 -7.23 -2.24 14.82
CA LEU A 29 -6.11 -2.28 13.90
C LEU A 29 -6.67 -1.75 12.57
N SER A 30 -6.39 -0.48 12.27
CA SER A 30 -6.75 0.12 10.99
C SER A 30 -5.79 -0.45 9.97
N VAL A 31 -5.98 -1.73 9.67
CA VAL A 31 -5.69 -2.28 8.36
C VAL A 31 -6.50 -1.41 7.41
N ASP A 32 -5.78 -0.75 6.52
CA ASP A 32 -6.28 0.09 5.44
C ASP A 32 -6.83 1.48 5.79
N LYS A 33 -5.95 2.32 6.32
CA LYS A 33 -5.74 3.62 5.66
C LYS A 33 -4.50 3.53 4.77
N PHE A 34 -4.49 2.56 3.86
CA PHE A 34 -3.57 2.55 2.73
C PHE A 34 -3.96 3.74 1.89
N ARG A 35 -3.18 4.81 2.05
CA ARG A 35 -3.14 6.02 1.24
C ARG A 35 -3.71 5.72 -0.15
N LYS A 36 -4.83 6.36 -0.51
CA LYS A 36 -5.17 6.61 -1.92
C LYS A 36 -4.07 7.51 -2.48
N GLU A 37 -2.87 6.97 -2.62
CA GLU A 37 -1.95 7.40 -3.64
C GLU A 37 -2.45 6.71 -4.89
N GLU A 38 -2.48 7.41 -6.02
CA GLU A 38 -2.80 6.87 -7.34
C GLU A 38 -1.73 5.86 -7.77
N THR A 39 -1.62 4.77 -7.03
CA THR A 39 -0.81 3.62 -7.39
C THR A 39 -1.61 2.88 -8.43
N CYS A 40 -1.00 2.65 -9.59
CA CYS A 40 -1.49 1.70 -10.58
C CYS A 40 -1.84 0.42 -9.80
N ALA A 41 -3.13 0.18 -9.54
CA ALA A 41 -3.51 -0.92 -8.68
C ALA A 41 -2.96 -2.21 -9.30
N PRO A 42 -2.35 -3.10 -8.49
CA PRO A 42 -1.75 -4.31 -9.02
C PRO A 42 -2.84 -5.10 -9.76
N TYR A 43 -2.43 -5.66 -10.91
CA TYR A 43 -3.19 -6.40 -11.93
C TYR A 43 -3.94 -7.64 -11.42
N LEU A 44 -4.42 -7.64 -10.18
CA LEU A 44 -4.93 -8.77 -9.41
C LEU A 44 -6.12 -9.48 -10.08
N SER A 45 -6.80 -8.84 -11.04
CA SER A 45 -7.89 -9.44 -11.80
C SER A 45 -7.50 -9.90 -13.22
N PHE A 46 -6.44 -9.35 -13.83
CA PHE A 46 -6.02 -9.71 -15.18
C PHE A 46 -4.60 -9.21 -15.51
N LEU A 47 -3.71 -10.13 -15.89
CA LEU A 47 -2.40 -9.75 -16.43
C LEU A 47 -2.55 -9.15 -17.84
N PRO A 48 -1.96 -7.97 -18.10
CA PRO A 48 -2.09 -7.26 -19.38
C PRO A 48 -1.33 -7.99 -20.49
N ARG A 49 -1.76 -7.81 -21.74
CA ARG A 49 -1.08 -8.43 -22.90
C ARG A 49 0.09 -7.61 -23.43
N SER A 50 0.14 -6.32 -23.12
CA SER A 50 1.19 -5.40 -23.57
C SER A 50 1.40 -4.25 -22.59
N CYS A 51 2.55 -3.57 -22.70
CA CYS A 51 2.82 -2.32 -22.00
C CYS A 51 1.83 -1.21 -22.38
N LYS A 52 1.22 -1.27 -23.56
CA LYS A 52 0.23 -0.29 -24.00
C LYS A 52 -1.05 -0.37 -23.16
N GLU A 53 -1.56 -1.58 -22.93
CA GLU A 53 -2.72 -1.80 -22.04
C GLU A 53 -2.46 -1.28 -20.63
N ILE A 54 -1.22 -1.43 -20.15
CA ILE A 54 -0.78 -0.88 -18.87
C ILE A 54 -0.86 0.64 -18.89
N LYS A 55 -0.24 1.28 -19.88
CA LYS A 55 -0.15 2.75 -19.96
C LYS A 55 -1.51 3.42 -20.13
N GLU A 56 -2.44 2.75 -20.82
CA GLU A 56 -3.82 3.20 -20.99
C GLU A 56 -4.63 3.12 -19.69
N ARG A 57 -4.42 2.07 -18.88
CA ARG A 57 -5.09 1.92 -17.58
C ARG A 57 -4.44 2.74 -16.48
N CYS A 58 -3.13 2.91 -16.53
CA CYS A 58 -2.37 3.69 -15.59
C CYS A 58 -1.40 4.63 -16.30
N HIS A 59 -1.83 5.87 -16.51
CA HIS A 59 -1.02 6.90 -17.13
C HIS A 59 0.25 7.24 -16.32
N LYS A 60 0.23 6.99 -15.00
CA LYS A 60 1.37 7.18 -14.10
C LYS A 60 2.35 6.00 -14.07
N ALA A 61 2.10 4.94 -14.83
CA ALA A 61 3.06 3.85 -14.99
C ALA A 61 4.38 4.42 -15.53
N GLY A 62 5.48 4.11 -14.83
CA GLY A 62 6.84 4.48 -15.20
C GLY A 62 7.58 3.36 -15.91
N ASP A 63 8.75 3.67 -16.46
CA ASP A 63 9.58 2.68 -17.13
C ASP A 63 10.02 1.56 -16.17
N GLY A 64 10.13 0.33 -16.67
CA GLY A 64 10.57 -0.79 -15.82
C GLY A 64 10.12 -2.15 -16.30
N LEU A 65 10.30 -3.17 -15.46
CA LEU A 65 9.90 -4.53 -15.76
C LEU A 65 8.45 -4.80 -15.35
N TYR A 66 7.68 -5.37 -16.27
CA TYR A 66 6.27 -5.72 -16.06
C TYR A 66 6.02 -7.18 -16.43
N GLN A 67 5.05 -7.81 -15.76
CA GLN A 67 4.56 -9.13 -16.12
C GLN A 67 3.42 -8.99 -17.13
N LEU A 68 3.56 -9.67 -18.27
CA LEU A 68 2.58 -9.71 -19.35
C LEU A 68 2.08 -11.14 -19.54
N ARG A 69 0.87 -11.29 -20.09
CA ARG A 69 0.27 -12.57 -20.43
C ARG A 69 -0.11 -12.63 -21.90
N THR A 70 0.38 -13.64 -22.61
CA THR A 70 -0.03 -13.92 -24.01
C THR A 70 -1.47 -14.40 -24.08
N GLU A 71 -2.04 -14.43 -25.28
CA GLU A 71 -3.37 -14.99 -25.53
C GLU A 71 -3.50 -16.45 -25.06
N ASN A 72 -2.47 -17.27 -25.29
CA ASN A 72 -2.40 -18.67 -24.86
C ASN A 72 -2.11 -18.82 -23.35
N GLY A 73 -2.02 -17.71 -22.62
CA GLY A 73 -1.86 -17.71 -21.16
C GLY A 73 -0.43 -17.79 -20.65
N VAL A 74 0.58 -17.80 -21.53
CA VAL A 74 2.00 -17.73 -21.12
C VAL A 74 2.26 -16.40 -20.45
N VAL A 75 2.80 -16.45 -19.23
CA VAL A 75 3.22 -15.27 -18.47
C VAL A 75 4.72 -15.08 -18.63
N TYR A 76 5.14 -13.88 -18.96
CA TYR A 76 6.54 -13.52 -19.12
C TYR A 76 6.79 -12.10 -18.60
N GLN A 77 8.04 -11.82 -18.23
CA GLN A 77 8.45 -10.50 -17.79
C GLN A 77 9.25 -9.82 -18.90
N THR A 78 8.96 -8.56 -19.17
CA THR A 78 9.74 -7.76 -20.12
C THR A 78 9.82 -6.29 -19.68
N PHE A 79 10.72 -5.54 -20.30
CA PHE A 79 10.83 -4.10 -20.09
C PHE A 79 9.73 -3.35 -20.85
N CYS A 80 9.09 -2.41 -20.15
CA CYS A 80 8.18 -1.45 -20.73
C CYS A 80 8.79 -0.05 -20.68
N ASP A 81 8.81 0.62 -21.83
CA ASP A 81 9.04 2.05 -21.92
C ASP A 81 7.67 2.75 -21.85
N MET A 82 7.46 3.46 -20.75
CA MET A 82 6.25 4.20 -20.42
C MET A 82 6.44 5.72 -20.61
N THR A 83 7.55 6.15 -21.19
CA THR A 83 7.92 7.57 -21.30
C THR A 83 7.98 8.02 -22.76
N SER A 84 8.66 7.27 -23.64
CA SER A 84 8.90 7.66 -25.03
C SER A 84 7.62 7.75 -25.85
N GLY A 85 7.40 8.90 -26.50
CA GLY A 85 6.23 9.10 -27.36
C GLY A 85 4.87 8.89 -26.65
N GLY A 86 4.81 9.13 -25.34
CA GLY A 86 3.63 8.88 -24.52
C GLY A 86 3.58 7.49 -23.86
N GLY A 87 4.57 6.64 -24.15
CA GLY A 87 4.77 5.36 -23.48
C GLY A 87 3.88 4.22 -23.97
N GLY A 88 4.03 3.07 -23.32
CA GLY A 88 3.33 1.84 -23.65
C GLY A 88 4.08 0.94 -24.63
N TRP A 89 5.38 1.16 -24.81
CA TRP A 89 6.22 0.35 -25.67
C TRP A 89 6.66 -0.92 -24.95
N THR A 90 6.50 -2.07 -25.61
CA THR A 90 6.88 -3.38 -25.08
C THR A 90 8.17 -3.82 -25.74
N LEU A 91 9.22 -4.10 -24.96
CA LEU A 91 10.41 -4.76 -25.49
C LEU A 91 10.04 -6.22 -25.84
N VAL A 92 10.15 -6.58 -27.12
CA VAL A 92 9.77 -7.92 -27.60
C VAL A 92 10.96 -8.76 -28.04
N ALA A 93 12.07 -8.12 -28.40
CA ALA A 93 13.30 -8.78 -28.80
C ALA A 93 14.48 -7.81 -28.67
N SER A 94 15.68 -8.36 -28.60
CA SER A 94 16.92 -7.63 -28.76
C SER A 94 17.82 -8.46 -29.66
N VAL A 95 18.43 -7.83 -30.67
CA VAL A 95 19.46 -8.46 -31.49
C VAL A 95 20.79 -8.15 -30.83
N HIS A 96 21.53 -9.19 -30.47
CA HIS A 96 22.84 -9.07 -29.86
C HIS A 96 23.86 -9.81 -30.70
N GLU A 97 24.91 -9.11 -31.10
CA GLU A 97 26.09 -9.67 -31.76
C GLU A 97 27.14 -9.98 -30.70
N ASN A 98 27.52 -11.25 -30.59
CA ASN A 98 28.44 -11.71 -29.55
C ASN A 98 29.90 -11.80 -30.03
N ASN A 99 30.16 -11.77 -31.34
CA ASN A 99 31.50 -11.84 -31.91
C ASN A 99 31.58 -11.33 -33.37
N MET A 100 32.01 -10.07 -33.54
CA MET A 100 32.22 -9.42 -34.86
C MET A 100 33.53 -9.79 -35.57
N ARG A 101 34.28 -10.77 -35.06
CA ARG A 101 35.57 -11.15 -35.66
C ARG A 101 35.41 -11.94 -36.94
#